data_AF-A0A1F5EJJ5-F1
#
_entry.id   AF-A0A1F5EJJ5-F1
#
_cell.length_a   1.000
_cell.length_b   1.000
_cell.length_c   1.000
_cell.angle_alpha   90.00
_cell.angle_beta   90.00
_cell.angle_gamma   90.00
#
_symmetry.space_group_name_H-M   'P 1'
#
loop_
_entity.id
_entity.type
_entity.pdbx_description
1 polymer ?
#
loop_
_entity_poly.entity_id
_entity_poly.type
_entity_poly.pdbx_seq_one_letter_code
_entity_poly.pdbx_strand_id
1 'polypeptide(L)'
;MVGRTPAHIVAIKPLVDGVVSDFEVTEQMLKYFINKVHHEGFTLFPRPRVIIGIPYGVTEVERRAVEEAAINAGAREVYLIEEPVAAAIGARLPIQEAAGSMIVDIGGGTTEVAVISLGGIVASRSLRIAGDEMNEDIKDYARENLNLMLGDRTAEEIKIEIGSAIPLKDKLQAPLRGRDLVTGLPKEIIIDDEQVRKAMSKSVMQIVSAIKTTIEETPPELVADIMTKGIVLCGGGALLRGFDRLIASAAENKVYIADDPLTCVVRGTGVVLEDLDNLKGVLLPTEFEK
;
A
#
# COMPACT_ATOMS: atom_id res chain seq x y z
N MET A 1 2.16 19.37 -5.49
CA MET A 1 1.24 20.50 -5.19
C MET A 1 1.09 20.66 -3.70
N VAL A 2 0.93 19.57 -2.93
CA VAL A 2 0.97 19.54 -1.46
C VAL A 2 2.20 20.29 -0.93
N GLY A 3 2.00 21.16 0.07
CA GLY A 3 3.03 22.02 0.66
C GLY A 3 3.44 23.24 -0.18
N ARG A 4 2.83 23.45 -1.35
CA ARG A 4 3.10 24.60 -2.24
C ARG A 4 1.83 25.37 -2.65
N THR A 5 0.68 25.09 -2.03
CA THR A 5 -0.59 25.71 -2.39
C THR A 5 -0.69 27.13 -1.83
N PRO A 6 -1.21 28.11 -2.59
CA PRO A 6 -1.60 29.41 -2.03
C PRO A 6 -2.80 29.23 -1.07
N ALA A 7 -3.07 30.23 -0.23
CA ALA A 7 -4.09 30.14 0.83
C ALA A 7 -5.51 29.79 0.35
N HIS A 8 -5.85 30.05 -0.90
CA HIS A 8 -7.17 29.75 -1.49
C HIS A 8 -7.25 28.36 -2.16
N ILE A 9 -6.16 27.59 -2.17
CA ILE A 9 -6.13 26.22 -2.69
C ILE A 9 -5.76 25.29 -1.54
N VAL A 10 -6.60 24.29 -1.29
CA VAL A 10 -6.34 23.24 -0.30
C VAL A 10 -6.12 21.93 -1.07
N ALA A 11 -4.98 21.29 -0.83
CA ALA A 11 -4.73 19.95 -1.34
C ALA A 11 -5.12 18.93 -0.26
N ILE A 12 -6.06 18.05 -0.57
CA ILE A 12 -6.60 17.05 0.36
C ILE A 12 -6.24 15.66 -0.17
N LYS A 13 -5.78 14.78 0.72
CA LYS A 13 -5.65 13.34 0.48
C LYS A 13 -6.86 12.66 1.14
N PRO A 14 -7.91 12.29 0.40
CA PRO A 14 -9.19 11.88 1.00
C PRO A 14 -9.22 10.41 1.44
N LEU A 15 -8.15 9.66 1.14
CA LEU A 15 -7.90 8.30 1.59
C LEU A 15 -6.69 8.31 2.52
N VAL A 16 -6.88 7.88 3.76
CA VAL A 16 -5.84 7.81 4.79
C VAL A 16 -5.89 6.42 5.41
N ASP A 17 -4.74 5.77 5.57
CA ASP A 17 -4.63 4.41 6.12
C ASP A 17 -5.57 3.39 5.46
N GLY A 18 -5.76 3.52 4.14
CA GLY A 18 -6.60 2.62 3.35
C GLY A 18 -8.11 2.84 3.50
N VAL A 19 -8.55 3.87 4.25
CA VAL A 19 -9.96 4.16 4.50
C VAL A 19 -10.38 5.54 4.01
N VAL A 20 -11.68 5.70 3.75
CA VAL A 20 -12.28 6.97 3.32
C VAL A 20 -12.30 7.94 4.50
N SER A 21 -11.42 8.94 4.49
CA SER A 21 -11.36 9.96 5.55
C SER A 21 -12.24 11.18 5.24
N ASP A 22 -12.48 11.44 3.95
CA ASP A 22 -13.36 12.52 3.48
C ASP A 22 -14.24 11.96 2.34
N PHE A 23 -15.51 11.74 2.64
CA PHE A 23 -16.46 11.12 1.72
C PHE A 23 -16.73 11.98 0.49
N GLU A 24 -17.01 13.28 0.68
CA GLU A 24 -17.36 14.19 -0.42
C GLU A 24 -16.19 14.35 -1.39
N VAL A 25 -14.97 14.51 -0.87
CA VAL A 25 -13.77 14.62 -1.70
C VAL A 25 -13.45 13.29 -2.38
N THR A 26 -13.67 12.14 -1.72
CA THR A 26 -13.52 10.81 -2.33
C THR A 26 -14.48 10.60 -3.48
N GLU A 27 -15.75 10.95 -3.32
CA GLU A 27 -16.76 10.86 -4.38
C GLU A 27 -16.34 11.70 -5.61
N GLN A 28 -15.94 12.96 -5.40
CA GLN A 28 -15.50 13.82 -6.50
C GLN A 28 -14.23 13.30 -7.17
N MET A 29 -13.29 12.73 -6.39
CA MET A 29 -12.08 12.11 -6.91
C MET A 29 -12.41 10.89 -7.79
N LEU A 30 -13.27 9.98 -7.31
CA LEU A 30 -13.71 8.81 -8.08
C LEU A 30 -14.45 9.23 -9.34
N LYS A 31 -15.37 10.19 -9.23
CA LYS A 31 -16.13 10.74 -10.37
C LYS A 31 -15.21 11.33 -11.42
N TYR A 32 -14.17 12.06 -11.00
CA TYR A 32 -13.15 12.57 -11.91
C TYR A 32 -12.44 11.44 -12.65
N PHE A 33 -11.97 10.40 -11.95
CA PHE A 33 -11.26 9.28 -12.59
C PHE A 33 -12.15 8.45 -13.52
N ILE A 34 -13.40 8.17 -13.12
CA ILE A 34 -14.38 7.47 -13.96
C ILE A 34 -14.64 8.29 -15.24
N ASN A 35 -14.90 9.59 -15.14
CA ASN A 35 -15.11 10.42 -16.31
C ASN A 35 -13.87 10.51 -17.18
N LYS A 36 -12.68 10.58 -16.56
CA LYS A 36 -11.40 10.68 -17.27
C LYS A 36 -11.19 9.52 -18.25
N VAL A 37 -11.47 8.29 -17.82
CA VAL A 37 -11.29 7.10 -18.67
C VAL A 37 -12.41 6.91 -19.68
N HIS A 38 -13.56 7.58 -19.52
CA HIS A 38 -14.69 7.54 -20.46
C HIS A 38 -14.79 8.76 -21.38
N HIS A 39 -13.86 9.73 -21.28
CA HIS A 39 -13.91 10.96 -22.08
C HIS A 39 -13.86 10.73 -23.60
N GLU A 40 -13.27 9.63 -24.06
CA GLU A 40 -13.17 9.28 -25.49
C GLU A 40 -14.38 8.49 -26.01
N GLY A 41 -15.31 8.11 -25.14
CA GLY A 41 -16.51 7.35 -25.51
C GLY A 41 -17.69 8.23 -25.96
N PHE A 42 -18.58 7.67 -26.78
CA PHE A 42 -19.84 8.32 -27.20
C PHE A 42 -20.89 8.44 -26.06
N THR A 43 -20.60 7.95 -24.86
CA THR A 43 -21.52 7.94 -23.71
C THR A 43 -21.40 9.23 -22.88
N LEU A 44 -22.45 10.07 -22.92
CA LEU A 44 -22.54 11.30 -22.11
C LEU A 44 -22.49 11.06 -20.59
N PHE A 45 -22.93 9.89 -20.12
CA PHE A 45 -22.99 9.51 -18.70
C PHE A 45 -22.53 8.06 -18.53
N PRO A 46 -21.24 7.82 -18.26
CA PRO A 46 -20.73 6.46 -18.07
C PRO A 46 -21.35 5.83 -16.83
N ARG A 47 -21.74 4.55 -16.95
CA ARG A 47 -22.30 3.74 -15.85
C ARG A 47 -21.56 2.39 -15.77
N PRO A 48 -20.26 2.40 -15.41
CA PRO A 48 -19.45 1.20 -15.44
C PRO A 48 -19.77 0.26 -14.28
N ARG A 49 -19.38 -1.01 -14.43
CA ARG A 49 -19.16 -1.91 -13.29
C ARG A 49 -17.77 -1.65 -12.74
N VAL A 50 -17.63 -1.58 -11.42
CA VAL A 50 -16.37 -1.22 -10.76
C VAL A 50 -16.02 -2.29 -9.74
N ILE A 51 -14.73 -2.66 -9.68
CA ILE A 51 -14.16 -3.44 -8.58
C ILE A 51 -13.19 -2.55 -7.82
N ILE A 52 -13.31 -2.49 -6.50
CA ILE A 52 -12.44 -1.69 -5.63
C ILE A 52 -11.76 -2.60 -4.62
N GLY A 53 -10.43 -2.52 -4.54
CA GLY A 53 -9.66 -3.14 -3.47
C GLY A 53 -9.86 -2.38 -2.16
N ILE A 54 -10.11 -3.09 -1.07
CA ILE A 54 -10.16 -2.53 0.29
C ILE A 54 -9.20 -3.28 1.23
N PRO A 55 -8.62 -2.63 2.24
CA PRO A 55 -7.77 -3.29 3.21
C PRO A 55 -8.49 -4.46 3.90
N TYR A 56 -7.74 -5.47 4.33
CA TYR A 56 -8.34 -6.56 5.08
C TYR A 56 -8.80 -6.08 6.46
N GLY A 57 -10.00 -6.50 6.87
CA GLY A 57 -10.51 -6.19 8.21
C GLY A 57 -11.07 -4.77 8.38
N VAL A 58 -11.36 -4.05 7.30
CA VAL A 58 -12.15 -2.81 7.36
C VAL A 58 -13.52 -3.05 8.00
N THR A 59 -14.03 -2.04 8.69
CA THR A 59 -15.36 -2.08 9.31
C THR A 59 -16.47 -2.04 8.25
N GLU A 60 -17.68 -2.49 8.59
CA GLU A 60 -18.82 -2.37 7.66
C GLU A 60 -19.11 -0.92 7.27
N VAL A 61 -18.83 0.04 8.15
CA VAL A 61 -19.01 1.47 7.88
C VAL A 61 -18.02 1.95 6.82
N GLU A 62 -16.73 1.59 6.96
CA GLU A 62 -15.69 1.93 5.98
C GLU A 62 -15.98 1.24 4.64
N ARG A 63 -16.42 -0.02 4.66
CA ARG A 63 -16.83 -0.77 3.47
C ARG A 63 -17.97 -0.08 2.72
N ARG A 64 -19.06 0.25 3.43
CA ARG A 64 -20.21 0.97 2.85
C ARG A 64 -19.83 2.35 2.31
N ALA A 65 -18.95 3.07 3.00
CA ALA A 65 -18.48 4.37 2.53
C ALA A 65 -17.80 4.27 1.16
N VAL A 66 -17.01 3.22 0.91
CA VAL A 66 -16.39 2.97 -0.40
C VAL A 66 -17.44 2.64 -1.47
N GLU A 67 -18.40 1.76 -1.16
CA GLU A 67 -19.49 1.40 -2.09
C GLU A 67 -20.33 2.60 -2.47
N GLU A 68 -20.80 3.37 -1.48
CA GLU A 68 -21.64 4.55 -1.69
C GLU A 68 -20.89 5.64 -2.47
N ALA A 69 -19.62 5.89 -2.16
CA ALA A 69 -18.81 6.87 -2.89
C ALA A 69 -18.65 6.47 -4.37
N ALA A 70 -18.47 5.18 -4.65
CA ALA A 70 -18.35 4.68 -6.01
C ALA A 70 -19.68 4.72 -6.79
N ILE A 71 -20.80 4.35 -6.16
CA ILE A 71 -22.14 4.47 -6.74
C ILE A 71 -22.47 5.94 -7.04
N ASN A 72 -22.26 6.84 -6.09
CA ASN A 72 -22.52 8.28 -6.27
C ASN A 72 -21.60 8.89 -7.33
N ALA A 73 -20.38 8.38 -7.47
CA ALA A 73 -19.46 8.76 -8.54
C ALA A 73 -19.91 8.32 -9.94
N GLY A 74 -20.93 7.45 -10.04
CA GLY A 74 -21.58 7.05 -11.30
C GLY A 74 -21.46 5.56 -11.63
N ALA A 75 -20.91 4.73 -10.75
CA ALA A 75 -20.87 3.28 -10.96
C ALA A 75 -22.29 2.69 -10.97
N ARG A 76 -22.53 1.70 -11.84
CA ARG A 76 -23.78 0.94 -11.89
C ARG A 76 -23.79 -0.18 -10.87
N GLU A 77 -22.67 -0.86 -10.75
CA GLU A 77 -22.42 -1.99 -9.86
C GLU A 77 -21.04 -1.79 -9.26
N VAL A 78 -20.92 -2.03 -7.97
CA VAL A 78 -19.65 -1.95 -7.24
C VAL A 78 -19.44 -3.29 -6.56
N TYR A 79 -18.26 -3.86 -6.80
CA TYR A 79 -17.79 -5.04 -6.10
C TYR A 79 -16.57 -4.66 -5.29
N LEU A 80 -16.43 -5.29 -4.13
CA LEU A 80 -15.26 -5.12 -3.28
C LEU A 80 -14.47 -6.42 -3.22
N ILE A 81 -13.16 -6.28 -3.09
CA ILE A 81 -12.22 -7.38 -2.93
C ILE A 81 -11.18 -6.98 -1.90
N GLU A 82 -10.75 -7.91 -1.06
CA GLU A 82 -9.65 -7.67 -0.15
C GLU A 82 -8.36 -7.43 -0.94
N GLU A 83 -7.68 -6.32 -0.64
CA GLU A 83 -6.40 -5.92 -1.23
C GLU A 83 -5.38 -7.07 -1.29
N PRO A 84 -5.12 -7.86 -0.22
CA PRO A 84 -4.17 -8.96 -0.31
C PRO A 84 -4.57 -10.05 -1.32
N VAL A 85 -5.86 -10.29 -1.53
CA VAL A 85 -6.36 -11.27 -2.51
C VAL A 85 -6.16 -10.73 -3.93
N ALA A 86 -6.54 -9.47 -4.17
CA ALA A 86 -6.30 -8.82 -5.45
C ALA A 86 -4.80 -8.76 -5.77
N ALA A 87 -3.97 -8.37 -4.81
CA ALA A 87 -2.52 -8.35 -4.94
C ALA A 87 -1.97 -9.74 -5.33
N ALA A 88 -2.46 -10.80 -4.70
CA ALA A 88 -2.00 -12.17 -4.97
C ALA A 88 -2.37 -12.65 -6.38
N ILE A 89 -3.59 -12.32 -6.85
CA ILE A 89 -4.02 -12.58 -8.23
C ILE A 89 -3.11 -11.83 -9.21
N GLY A 90 -2.86 -10.54 -8.95
CA GLY A 90 -2.00 -9.71 -9.80
C GLY A 90 -0.54 -10.18 -9.84
N ALA A 91 -0.04 -10.70 -8.72
CA ALA A 91 1.27 -11.34 -8.58
C ALA A 91 1.32 -12.77 -9.13
N ARG A 92 0.20 -13.29 -9.67
CA ARG A 92 0.07 -14.64 -10.24
C ARG A 92 0.39 -15.76 -9.26
N LEU A 93 0.06 -15.56 -7.99
CA LEU A 93 0.16 -16.60 -6.99
C LEU A 93 -0.94 -17.65 -7.20
N PRO A 94 -0.66 -18.95 -6.98
CA PRO A 94 -1.62 -20.04 -7.13
C PRO A 94 -2.60 -20.10 -5.95
N ILE A 95 -3.35 -19.02 -5.71
CA ILE A 95 -4.18 -18.89 -4.50
C ILE A 95 -5.40 -19.81 -4.48
N GLN A 96 -5.80 -20.37 -5.62
CA GLN A 96 -6.92 -21.31 -5.75
C GLN A 96 -6.51 -22.76 -5.44
N GLU A 97 -5.20 -23.05 -5.32
CA GLU A 97 -4.71 -24.37 -4.97
C GLU A 97 -4.86 -24.65 -3.48
N ALA A 98 -4.90 -25.93 -3.11
CA ALA A 98 -4.84 -26.39 -1.71
C ALA A 98 -3.40 -26.28 -1.15
N ALA A 99 -2.79 -25.11 -1.29
CA ALA A 99 -1.43 -24.83 -0.87
C ALA A 99 -1.27 -23.36 -0.44
N GLY A 100 -0.45 -23.13 0.58
CA GLY A 100 -0.22 -21.79 1.14
C GLY A 100 0.52 -20.87 0.17
N SER A 101 -0.06 -19.71 -0.10
CA SER A 101 0.59 -18.60 -0.81
C SER A 101 0.66 -17.39 0.10
N MET A 102 1.87 -16.89 0.39
CA MET A 102 2.04 -15.71 1.24
C MET A 102 2.37 -14.48 0.41
N ILE A 103 1.62 -13.40 0.65
CA ILE A 103 1.84 -12.09 0.04
C ILE A 103 1.94 -11.00 1.11
N VAL A 104 2.77 -10.00 0.84
CA VAL A 104 2.93 -8.80 1.65
C VAL A 104 2.80 -7.59 0.72
N ASP A 105 1.69 -6.87 0.81
CA ASP A 105 1.47 -5.64 0.06
C ASP A 105 1.81 -4.43 0.94
N ILE A 106 2.82 -3.66 0.54
CA ILE A 106 3.30 -2.50 1.30
C ILE A 106 2.93 -1.24 0.51
N GLY A 107 1.81 -0.65 0.86
CA GLY A 107 1.24 0.51 0.20
C GLY A 107 1.75 1.85 0.72
N GLY A 108 0.93 2.89 0.53
CA GLY A 108 1.17 4.22 1.08
C GLY A 108 0.78 4.29 2.55
N GLY A 109 -0.48 4.00 2.87
CA GLY A 109 -1.00 4.07 4.25
C GLY A 109 -1.01 2.73 4.99
N THR A 110 -1.07 1.62 4.27
CA THR A 110 -1.24 0.29 4.88
C THR A 110 -0.19 -0.72 4.39
N THR A 111 0.12 -1.68 5.27
CA THR A 111 0.79 -2.92 4.91
C THR A 111 -0.17 -4.08 5.18
N GLU A 112 -0.45 -4.87 4.16
CA GLU A 112 -1.28 -6.08 4.24
C GLU A 112 -0.41 -7.32 4.15
N VAL A 113 -0.41 -8.14 5.19
CA VAL A 113 0.26 -9.45 5.20
C VAL A 113 -0.83 -10.51 5.14
N ALA A 114 -0.78 -11.43 4.16
CA ALA A 114 -1.76 -12.49 4.07
C ALA A 114 -1.17 -13.83 3.62
N VAL A 115 -1.74 -14.91 4.15
CA VAL A 115 -1.58 -16.28 3.67
C VAL A 115 -2.92 -16.72 3.09
N ILE A 116 -2.90 -17.14 1.83
CA ILE A 116 -4.09 -17.47 1.04
C ILE A 116 -3.99 -18.92 0.57
N SER A 117 -5.10 -19.66 0.64
CA SER A 117 -5.25 -21.03 0.14
C SER A 117 -6.71 -21.27 -0.24
N LEU A 118 -6.97 -22.05 -1.30
CA LEU A 118 -8.33 -22.34 -1.79
C LEU A 118 -9.20 -21.08 -2.00
N GLY A 119 -8.59 -19.99 -2.48
CA GLY A 119 -9.25 -18.71 -2.73
C GLY A 119 -9.59 -17.90 -1.48
N GLY A 120 -9.31 -18.41 -0.27
CA GLY A 120 -9.63 -17.76 1.00
C GLY A 120 -8.39 -17.35 1.78
N ILE A 121 -8.51 -16.27 2.56
CA ILE A 121 -7.50 -15.83 3.51
C ILE A 121 -7.51 -16.78 4.72
N VAL A 122 -6.36 -17.39 5.02
CA VAL A 122 -6.18 -18.30 6.16
C VAL A 122 -5.62 -17.57 7.38
N ALA A 123 -4.64 -16.69 7.16
CA ALA A 123 -4.07 -15.81 8.17
C ALA A 123 -3.81 -14.45 7.52
N SER A 124 -4.11 -13.36 8.22
CA SER A 124 -3.88 -12.01 7.70
C SER A 124 -3.68 -10.99 8.81
N ARG A 125 -2.94 -9.93 8.47
CA ARG A 125 -2.71 -8.78 9.33
C ARG A 125 -2.61 -7.51 8.50
N SER A 126 -3.45 -6.54 8.82
CA SER A 126 -3.38 -5.17 8.29
C SER A 126 -2.69 -4.26 9.30
N LEU A 127 -1.73 -3.46 8.84
CA LEU A 127 -1.07 -2.41 9.63
C LEU A 127 -1.29 -1.06 8.98
N ARG A 128 -1.58 -0.05 9.80
CA ARG A 128 -1.55 1.37 9.41
C ARG A 128 -0.12 1.93 9.46
N ILE A 129 0.83 1.15 8.96
CA ILE A 129 2.27 1.45 8.92
C ILE A 129 2.77 1.00 7.55
N ALA A 130 3.19 1.96 6.72
CA ALA A 130 3.69 1.71 5.39
C ALA A 130 4.55 2.89 4.89
N GLY A 131 4.44 3.27 3.62
CA GLY A 131 5.24 4.34 3.03
C GLY A 131 5.07 5.72 3.69
N ASP A 132 3.86 6.08 4.11
CA ASP A 132 3.54 7.38 4.72
C ASP A 132 4.18 7.49 6.12
N GLU A 133 4.05 6.45 6.94
CA GLU A 133 4.68 6.43 8.28
C GLU A 133 6.22 6.48 8.18
N MET A 134 6.81 5.83 7.17
CA MET A 134 8.25 5.97 6.90
C MET A 134 8.65 7.41 6.53
N ASN A 135 7.75 8.17 5.89
CA ASN A 135 8.01 9.59 5.62
C ASN A 135 7.93 10.42 6.91
N GLU A 136 6.99 10.12 7.81
CA GLU A 136 6.91 10.77 9.12
C GLU A 136 8.13 10.46 9.98
N ASP A 137 8.59 9.21 10.02
CA ASP A 137 9.84 8.82 10.68
C ASP A 137 11.04 9.68 10.22
N ILE A 138 11.14 9.94 8.91
CA ILE A 138 12.19 10.80 8.33
C ILE A 138 12.01 12.27 8.76
N LYS A 139 10.78 12.78 8.75
CA LYS A 139 10.46 14.16 9.18
C LYS A 139 10.81 14.36 10.65
N ASP A 140 10.48 13.39 11.49
CA ASP A 140 10.76 13.42 12.92
C ASP A 140 12.26 13.34 13.18
N TYR A 141 12.97 12.43 12.51
CA TYR A 141 14.42 12.36 12.60
C TYR A 141 15.09 13.69 12.22
N ALA A 142 14.66 14.32 11.13
CA ALA A 142 15.19 15.62 10.69
C ALA A 142 14.89 16.75 11.68
N ARG A 143 13.68 16.74 12.29
CA ARG A 143 13.29 17.71 13.31
C ARG A 143 14.17 17.59 14.55
N GLU A 144 14.34 16.37 15.06
CA GLU A 144 15.01 16.10 16.34
C GLU A 144 16.54 16.16 16.25
N ASN A 145 17.12 15.64 15.17
CA ASN A 145 18.58 15.47 15.05
C ASN A 145 19.25 16.58 14.24
N LEU A 146 18.52 17.25 13.34
CA LEU A 146 19.08 18.23 12.40
C LEU A 146 18.48 19.64 12.57
N ASN A 147 17.51 19.81 13.48
CA ASN A 147 16.70 21.04 13.63
C ASN A 147 16.09 21.51 12.29
N LEU A 148 15.66 20.56 11.45
CA LEU A 148 15.19 20.84 10.09
C LEU A 148 13.75 20.37 9.92
N MET A 149 12.85 21.29 9.56
CA MET A 149 11.48 20.97 9.22
C MET A 149 11.35 20.63 7.73
N LEU A 150 10.82 19.45 7.45
CA LEU A 150 10.58 18.93 6.09
C LEU A 150 9.08 18.94 5.76
N GLY A 151 8.78 19.02 4.47
CA GLY A 151 7.45 18.70 3.94
C GLY A 151 7.39 17.24 3.43
N ASP A 152 6.18 16.70 3.28
CA ASP A 152 5.95 15.28 2.94
C ASP A 152 6.66 14.88 1.65
N ARG A 153 6.60 15.73 0.63
CA ARG A 153 7.28 15.47 -0.65
C ARG A 153 8.79 15.33 -0.49
N THR A 154 9.43 16.18 0.32
CA THR A 154 10.88 16.09 0.53
C THR A 154 11.24 14.80 1.27
N ALA A 155 10.43 14.41 2.26
CA ALA A 155 10.61 13.16 2.98
C ALA A 155 10.44 11.93 2.07
N GLU A 156 9.48 11.97 1.15
CA GLU A 156 9.30 10.91 0.15
C GLU A 156 10.44 10.88 -0.87
N GLU A 157 10.89 12.04 -1.37
CA GLU A 157 12.01 12.14 -2.31
C GLU A 157 13.28 11.54 -1.70
N ILE A 158 13.62 11.89 -0.45
CA ILE A 158 14.82 11.37 0.19
C ILE A 158 14.72 9.86 0.49
N LYS A 159 13.53 9.36 0.84
CA LYS A 159 13.25 7.93 1.00
C LYS A 159 13.51 7.16 -0.29
N ILE A 160 13.01 7.67 -1.42
CA ILE A 160 13.19 7.04 -2.74
C ILE A 160 14.67 7.12 -3.18
N GLU A 161 15.33 8.26 -2.97
CA GLU A 161 16.68 8.51 -3.46
C GLU A 161 17.72 7.65 -2.73
N ILE A 162 17.73 7.66 -1.40
CA ILE A 162 18.79 7.02 -0.60
C ILE A 162 18.28 6.08 0.51
N GLY A 163 16.96 5.90 0.65
CA GLY A 163 16.39 4.98 1.64
C GLY A 163 16.79 3.53 1.42
N SER A 164 17.08 2.84 2.52
CA SER A 164 17.44 1.42 2.56
C SER A 164 16.94 0.76 3.86
N ALA A 165 16.60 -0.53 3.77
CA ALA A 165 16.23 -1.35 4.92
C ALA A 165 17.44 -2.04 5.58
N ILE A 166 18.56 -2.13 4.87
CA ILE A 166 19.81 -2.76 5.33
C ILE A 166 21.02 -1.89 4.98
N PRO A 167 22.18 -2.10 5.63
CA PRO A 167 23.43 -1.49 5.21
C PRO A 167 23.76 -1.79 3.74
N LEU A 168 24.06 -0.73 2.98
CA LEU A 168 24.50 -0.85 1.59
C LEU A 168 26.02 -0.97 1.52
N LYS A 169 26.52 -1.62 0.46
CA LYS A 169 27.96 -1.73 0.21
C LYS A 169 28.56 -0.36 -0.14
N ASP A 170 27.87 0.37 -1.01
CA ASP A 170 28.23 1.72 -1.42
C ASP A 170 27.32 2.69 -0.67
N LYS A 171 27.93 3.63 0.07
CA LYS A 171 27.20 4.67 0.79
C LYS A 171 26.52 5.60 -0.19
N LEU A 172 25.26 5.93 0.08
CA LEU A 172 24.52 6.92 -0.69
C LEU A 172 24.41 8.20 0.12
N GLN A 173 24.42 9.34 -0.57
CA GLN A 173 24.25 10.65 0.03
C GLN A 173 23.35 11.51 -0.86
N ALA A 174 22.55 12.35 -0.24
CA ALA A 174 21.68 13.29 -0.95
C ALA A 174 21.46 14.57 -0.14
N PRO A 175 21.20 15.70 -0.81
CA PRO A 175 20.90 16.97 -0.16
C PRO A 175 19.48 16.96 0.43
N LEU A 176 19.38 17.09 1.75
CA LEU A 176 18.13 17.28 2.45
C LEU A 176 17.84 18.78 2.64
N ARG A 177 16.72 19.24 2.06
CA ARG A 177 16.32 20.65 2.06
C ARG A 177 15.08 20.89 2.92
N GLY A 178 15.12 21.88 3.79
CA GLY A 178 14.00 22.22 4.64
C GLY A 178 14.10 23.62 5.24
N ARG A 179 13.24 23.90 6.21
CA ARG A 179 13.29 25.13 7.01
C ARG A 179 14.03 24.85 8.31
N ASP A 180 15.11 25.58 8.56
CA ASP A 180 15.82 25.52 9.84
C ASP A 180 14.91 26.02 10.96
N LEU A 181 14.74 25.22 12.01
CA LEU A 181 13.86 25.52 13.14
C LEU A 181 14.42 26.57 14.09
N VAL A 182 15.74 26.78 14.07
CA VAL A 182 16.43 27.78 14.89
C VAL A 182 16.35 29.15 14.22
N THR A 183 16.67 29.22 12.93
CA THR A 183 16.75 30.50 12.19
C THR A 183 15.48 30.85 11.43
N GLY A 184 14.62 29.88 11.13
CA GLY A 184 13.44 30.04 10.28
C GLY A 184 13.75 30.13 8.78
N LEU A 185 15.02 30.08 8.38
CA LEU A 185 15.45 30.23 6.98
C LEU A 185 15.58 28.88 6.27
N PRO A 186 15.49 28.85 4.93
CA PRO A 186 15.83 27.65 4.16
C PRO A 186 17.25 27.18 4.42
N LYS A 187 17.42 25.87 4.63
CA LYS A 187 18.71 25.23 4.89
C LYS A 187 18.81 23.91 4.13
N GLU A 188 20.02 23.61 3.69
CA GLU A 188 20.40 22.36 3.04
C GLU A 188 21.45 21.65 3.89
N ILE A 189 21.29 20.34 4.08
CA ILE A 189 22.22 19.48 4.80
C ILE A 189 22.43 18.22 3.96
N ILE A 190 23.67 17.77 3.78
CA ILE A 190 23.93 16.46 3.18
C ILE A 190 23.69 15.39 4.23
N ILE A 191 22.85 14.41 3.91
CA ILE A 191 22.61 13.24 4.76
C ILE A 191 22.99 11.96 3.99
N ASP A 192 23.23 10.87 4.71
CA ASP A 192 23.53 9.56 4.12
C ASP A 192 22.41 8.52 4.32
N ASP A 193 22.55 7.38 3.64
CA ASP A 193 21.61 6.27 3.71
C ASP A 193 21.49 5.67 5.12
N GLU A 194 22.52 5.79 5.94
CA GLU A 194 22.53 5.30 7.32
C GLU A 194 21.62 6.14 8.22
N GLN A 195 21.63 7.46 8.07
CA GLN A 195 20.72 8.35 8.77
C GLN A 195 19.26 8.09 8.38
N VAL A 196 18.97 7.93 7.08
CA VAL A 196 17.61 7.63 6.60
C VAL A 196 17.15 6.25 7.06
N ARG A 197 18.01 5.23 6.98
CA ARG A 197 17.73 3.88 7.49
C ARG A 197 17.47 3.88 9.00
N LYS A 198 18.23 4.67 9.77
CA LYS A 198 18.02 4.82 11.21
C LYS A 198 16.67 5.46 11.51
N ALA A 199 16.28 6.48 10.74
CA ALA A 199 14.99 7.14 10.89
C ALA A 199 13.82 6.14 10.73
N MET A 200 13.79 5.40 9.62
CA MET A 200 12.70 4.48 9.27
C MET A 200 12.72 3.15 10.04
N SER A 201 13.75 2.90 10.86
CA SER A 201 14.00 1.59 11.48
C SER A 201 12.81 1.08 12.29
N LYS A 202 12.13 1.97 13.00
CA LYS A 202 10.94 1.64 13.80
C LYS A 202 9.83 1.05 12.92
N SER A 203 9.38 1.78 11.90
CA SER A 203 8.31 1.35 11.01
C SER A 203 8.66 0.09 10.24
N VAL A 204 9.89 0.01 9.72
CA VAL A 204 10.38 -1.18 9.00
C VAL A 204 10.36 -2.42 9.90
N MET A 205 10.81 -2.30 11.15
CA MET A 205 10.81 -3.42 12.09
C MET A 205 9.40 -3.82 12.53
N GLN A 206 8.44 -2.89 12.59
CA GLN A 206 7.03 -3.22 12.86
C GLN A 206 6.42 -4.05 11.73
N ILE A 207 6.73 -3.72 10.47
CA ILE A 207 6.32 -4.52 9.30
C ILE A 207 6.97 -5.91 9.35
N VAL A 208 8.28 -6.00 9.62
CA VAL A 208 8.97 -7.30 9.76
C VAL A 208 8.34 -8.14 10.88
N SER A 209 8.01 -7.53 12.01
CA SER A 209 7.34 -8.22 13.12
C SER A 209 5.97 -8.76 12.72
N ALA A 210 5.17 -7.98 11.98
CA ALA A 210 3.87 -8.42 11.48
C ALA A 210 3.96 -9.63 10.55
N ILE A 211 4.96 -9.64 9.66
CA ILE A 211 5.22 -10.77 8.76
C ILE A 211 5.52 -12.03 9.58
N LYS A 212 6.41 -11.92 10.57
CA LYS A 212 6.77 -13.04 11.46
C LYS A 212 5.56 -13.57 12.24
N THR A 213 4.79 -12.68 12.87
CA THR A 213 3.61 -13.09 13.64
C THR A 213 2.56 -13.75 12.75
N THR A 214 2.40 -13.29 11.50
CA THR A 214 1.45 -13.94 10.57
C THR A 214 1.90 -15.36 10.21
N ILE A 215 3.21 -15.60 10.05
CA ILE A 215 3.76 -16.95 9.86
C ILE A 215 3.51 -17.82 11.11
N GLU A 216 3.72 -17.28 12.31
CA GLU A 216 3.49 -17.98 13.58
C GLU A 216 2.02 -18.39 13.80
N GLU A 217 1.07 -17.59 13.31
CA GLU A 217 -0.37 -17.86 13.38
C GLU A 217 -0.88 -18.76 12.24
N THR A 218 -0.05 -19.03 11.22
CA THR A 218 -0.42 -19.85 10.06
C THR A 218 -0.41 -21.35 10.43
N PRO A 219 -1.41 -22.15 9.97
CA PRO A 219 -1.40 -23.60 10.18
C PRO A 219 -0.11 -24.26 9.69
N PRO A 220 0.47 -25.24 10.45
CA PRO A 220 1.75 -25.85 10.12
C PRO A 220 1.85 -26.43 8.70
N GLU A 221 0.75 -26.97 8.18
CA GLU A 221 0.66 -27.52 6.82
C GLU A 221 0.93 -26.44 5.76
N LEU A 222 0.44 -25.22 5.96
CA LEU A 222 0.65 -24.10 5.03
C LEU A 222 1.99 -23.39 5.27
N VAL A 223 2.53 -23.43 6.49
CA VAL A 223 3.89 -22.93 6.77
C VAL A 223 4.92 -23.68 5.92
N ALA A 224 4.78 -25.01 5.78
CA ALA A 224 5.66 -25.81 4.93
C ALA A 224 5.63 -25.37 3.45
N ASP A 225 4.46 -24.98 2.95
CA ASP A 225 4.32 -24.42 1.60
C ASP A 225 5.04 -23.07 1.48
N ILE A 226 4.88 -22.18 2.46
CA ILE A 226 5.53 -20.85 2.49
C ILE A 226 7.06 -20.99 2.59
N MET A 227 7.57 -21.97 3.35
CA MET A 227 9.02 -22.27 3.40
C MET A 227 9.56 -22.71 2.04
N THR A 228 8.76 -23.43 1.26
CA THR A 228 9.16 -23.93 -0.05
C THR A 228 9.03 -22.88 -1.14
N LYS A 229 7.86 -22.21 -1.22
CA LYS A 229 7.49 -21.25 -2.25
C LYS A 229 8.03 -19.84 -1.98
N GLY A 230 8.24 -19.49 -0.71
CA GLY A 230 8.67 -18.17 -0.27
C GLY A 230 7.53 -17.17 -0.08
N ILE A 231 7.91 -15.94 0.26
CA ILE A 231 7.04 -14.78 0.49
C ILE A 231 7.14 -13.87 -0.73
N VAL A 232 6.01 -13.37 -1.22
CA VAL A 232 6.02 -12.38 -2.31
C VAL A 232 5.67 -10.98 -1.78
N LEU A 233 6.49 -9.99 -2.13
CA LEU A 233 6.28 -8.58 -1.80
C LEU A 233 5.68 -7.83 -2.99
N CYS A 234 4.71 -6.97 -2.74
CA CYS A 234 4.20 -5.99 -3.70
C CYS A 234 3.92 -4.64 -3.02
N GLY A 235 3.37 -3.71 -3.79
CA GLY A 235 3.17 -2.33 -3.37
C GLY A 235 4.42 -1.48 -3.54
N GLY A 236 4.26 -0.15 -3.42
CA GLY A 236 5.37 0.79 -3.61
C GLY A 236 6.45 0.66 -2.54
N GLY A 237 6.09 0.27 -1.33
CA GLY A 237 7.02 0.05 -0.22
C GLY A 237 7.93 -1.16 -0.41
N ALA A 238 7.53 -2.15 -1.22
CA ALA A 238 8.41 -3.28 -1.57
C ALA A 238 9.69 -2.85 -2.32
N LEU A 239 9.69 -1.64 -2.92
CA LEU A 239 10.83 -1.08 -3.64
C LEU A 239 11.90 -0.48 -2.71
N LEU A 240 11.69 -0.48 -1.38
CA LEU A 240 12.71 -0.04 -0.43
C LEU A 240 13.94 -0.96 -0.52
N ARG A 241 15.13 -0.36 -0.70
CA ARG A 241 16.36 -1.11 -1.00
C ARG A 241 16.69 -2.12 0.09
N GLY A 242 16.72 -3.40 -0.29
CA GLY A 242 17.09 -4.51 0.59
C GLY A 242 16.02 -4.91 1.59
N PHE A 243 14.76 -4.48 1.40
CA PHE A 243 13.66 -4.88 2.28
C PHE A 243 13.36 -6.38 2.14
N ASP A 244 13.38 -6.89 0.91
CA ASP A 244 13.37 -8.32 0.57
C ASP A 244 14.39 -9.13 1.38
N ARG A 245 15.64 -8.65 1.41
CA ARG A 245 16.75 -9.29 2.14
C ARG A 245 16.60 -9.19 3.65
N LEU A 246 16.12 -8.06 4.17
CA LEU A 246 15.82 -7.91 5.59
C LEU A 246 14.75 -8.91 6.03
N ILE A 247 13.64 -8.98 5.28
CA ILE A 247 12.54 -9.90 5.57
C ILE A 247 13.02 -11.35 5.44
N ALA A 248 13.79 -11.67 4.39
CA ALA A 248 14.32 -13.02 4.19
C ALA A 248 15.20 -13.46 5.37
N SER A 249 16.06 -12.57 5.86
CA SER A 249 16.91 -12.85 7.02
C SER A 249 16.11 -12.98 8.32
N ALA A 250 15.05 -12.19 8.50
CA ALA A 250 14.29 -12.16 9.74
C ALA A 250 13.23 -13.27 9.85
N ALA A 251 12.66 -13.68 8.70
CA ALA A 251 11.67 -14.74 8.60
C ALA A 251 12.30 -16.11 8.32
N GLU A 252 13.58 -16.18 7.94
CA GLU A 252 14.26 -17.42 7.52
C GLU A 252 13.61 -18.08 6.29
N ASN A 253 12.96 -17.28 5.45
CA ASN A 253 12.26 -17.70 4.24
C ASN A 253 12.82 -16.99 3.01
N LYS A 254 12.65 -17.60 1.83
CA LYS A 254 12.90 -16.89 0.56
C LYS A 254 11.88 -15.76 0.40
N VAL A 255 12.33 -14.62 -0.11
CA VAL A 255 11.47 -13.47 -0.39
C VAL A 255 11.70 -13.04 -1.83
N TYR A 256 10.61 -12.77 -2.54
CA TYR A 256 10.60 -12.31 -3.92
C TYR A 256 9.82 -11.00 -4.00
N ILE A 257 10.26 -10.07 -4.84
CA ILE A 257 9.47 -8.90 -5.19
C ILE A 257 8.71 -9.25 -6.47
N ALA A 258 7.41 -8.97 -6.52
CA ALA A 258 6.62 -9.15 -7.73
C ALA A 258 7.20 -8.34 -8.91
N ASP A 259 7.05 -8.82 -10.14
CA ASP A 259 7.64 -8.19 -11.33
C ASP A 259 7.21 -6.72 -11.53
N ASP A 260 5.94 -6.42 -11.24
CA ASP A 260 5.40 -5.07 -11.26
C ASP A 260 4.63 -4.81 -9.95
N PRO A 261 5.35 -4.49 -8.86
CA PRO A 261 4.77 -4.49 -7.52
C PRO A 261 3.77 -3.34 -7.34
N LEU A 262 3.91 -2.24 -8.09
CA LEU A 262 3.03 -1.08 -8.02
C LEU A 262 1.64 -1.35 -8.62
N THR A 263 1.53 -2.32 -9.53
CA THR A 263 0.27 -2.58 -10.25
C THR A 263 -0.37 -3.92 -9.90
N CYS A 264 0.17 -4.68 -8.94
CA CYS A 264 -0.38 -5.98 -8.54
C CYS A 264 -1.88 -5.89 -8.22
N VAL A 265 -2.30 -5.00 -7.33
CA VAL A 265 -3.72 -4.87 -6.94
C VAL A 265 -4.61 -4.57 -8.14
N VAL A 266 -4.29 -3.56 -8.94
CA VAL A 266 -5.12 -3.16 -10.10
C VAL A 266 -5.14 -4.22 -11.21
N ARG A 267 -4.07 -4.99 -11.37
CA ARG A 267 -4.04 -6.13 -12.29
C ARG A 267 -4.88 -7.28 -11.78
N GLY A 268 -4.85 -7.54 -10.47
CA GLY A 268 -5.70 -8.53 -9.84
C GLY A 268 -7.18 -8.21 -9.98
N THR A 269 -7.57 -6.96 -9.70
CA THR A 269 -8.95 -6.51 -9.92
C THR A 269 -9.33 -6.58 -11.41
N GLY A 270 -8.42 -6.29 -12.33
CA GLY A 270 -8.62 -6.48 -13.77
C GLY A 270 -8.94 -7.93 -14.16
N VAL A 271 -8.16 -8.90 -13.64
CA VAL A 271 -8.40 -10.33 -13.88
C VAL A 271 -9.77 -10.75 -13.34
N VAL A 272 -10.15 -10.29 -12.15
CA VAL A 272 -11.47 -10.59 -11.55
C VAL A 272 -12.60 -9.95 -12.36
N LEU A 273 -12.40 -8.74 -12.88
CA LEU A 273 -13.39 -8.04 -13.70
C LEU A 273 -13.63 -8.74 -15.05
N GLU A 274 -12.60 -9.37 -15.62
CA GLU A 274 -12.71 -10.16 -16.86
C GLU A 274 -13.45 -11.50 -16.66
N ASP A 275 -13.41 -12.07 -15.45
CA ASP A 275 -14.02 -13.37 -15.13
C ASP A 275 -14.85 -13.36 -13.83
N LEU A 276 -15.79 -12.42 -13.75
CA LEU A 276 -16.64 -12.20 -12.57
C LEU A 276 -17.43 -13.43 -12.15
N ASP A 277 -17.93 -14.22 -13.10
CA ASP A 277 -18.81 -15.35 -12.80
C ASP A 277 -18.06 -16.48 -12.10
N ASN A 278 -16.83 -16.79 -12.52
CA ASN A 278 -16.01 -17.84 -11.91
C ASN A 278 -15.28 -17.35 -10.65
N LEU A 279 -14.94 -16.05 -10.60
CA LEU A 279 -14.21 -15.45 -9.48
C LEU A 279 -15.12 -14.75 -8.47
N LYS A 280 -16.43 -14.95 -8.54
CA LYS A 280 -17.38 -14.39 -7.57
C LYS A 280 -17.04 -14.76 -6.12
N GLY A 281 -16.44 -15.93 -5.90
CA GLY A 281 -16.06 -16.42 -4.58
C GLY A 281 -14.96 -15.61 -3.88
N VAL A 282 -14.18 -14.80 -4.61
CA VAL A 282 -13.18 -13.89 -4.02
C VAL A 282 -13.70 -12.48 -3.78
N LEU A 283 -14.94 -12.19 -4.18
CA LEU A 283 -15.58 -10.89 -3.95
C LEU A 283 -16.30 -10.90 -2.61
N LEU A 284 -16.26 -9.75 -1.93
CA LEU A 284 -17.01 -9.56 -0.70
C LEU A 284 -18.53 -9.51 -1.00
N PRO A 285 -19.38 -10.05 -0.10
CA PRO A 285 -20.83 -10.01 -0.30
C PRO A 285 -21.32 -8.57 -0.32
N THR A 286 -21.95 -8.14 -1.41
CA THR A 286 -22.57 -6.82 -1.52
C THR A 286 -24.02 -6.88 -1.05
N GLU A 287 -24.47 -5.91 -0.24
CA GLU A 287 -25.87 -5.85 0.22
C GLU A 287 -26.88 -5.53 -0.90
N PHE A 288 -26.40 -5.19 -2.10
CA PHE A 288 -27.20 -4.90 -3.29
C PHE A 288 -27.67 -6.14 -4.06
N GLU A 289 -27.29 -7.35 -3.63
CA GLU A 289 -27.94 -8.59 -4.09
C GLU A 289 -29.22 -8.82 -3.27
N LYS A 290 -30.32 -8.17 -3.66
CA LYS A 290 -31.69 -8.51 -3.22
C LYS A 290 -32.54 -8.96 -4.40
#